data_AF-A0A6C2UMJ6-F1
#
_entry.id   AF-A0A6C2UMJ6-F1
#
_cell.length_a   1.000
_cell.length_b   1.000
_cell.length_c   1.000
_cell.angle_alpha   90.00
_cell.angle_beta   90.00
_cell.angle_gamma   90.00
#
_symmetry.space_group_name_H-M   'P 1'
#
loop_
_entity.id
_entity.type
_entity.pdbx_description
1 polymer ?
#
loop_
_entity_poly.entity_id
_entity_poly.type
_entity_poly.pdbx_seq_one_letter_code
_entity_poly.pdbx_strand_id
1 'polypeptide(L)' 'MPDQILIASGLPKTRSGKIMRHLLRKIARLETDSLGDVSTLADPSVVDLLIEKREALAEH' A
#
# COMPACT_ATOMS: atom_id res chain seq x y z
N MET A 1 -8.72 -8.70 17.40
CA MET A 1 -9.19 -7.58 16.53
C MET A 1 -7.98 -6.96 15.86
N PRO A 2 -8.11 -6.34 14.68
CA PRO A 2 -7.03 -5.54 14.13
C PRO A 2 -6.77 -4.33 15.03
N ASP A 3 -5.50 -3.98 15.24
CA ASP A 3 -5.12 -2.78 16.00
C ASP A 3 -5.49 -1.50 15.24
N GLN A 4 -5.39 -1.56 13.91
CA GLN A 4 -5.70 -0.45 13.00
C GLN A 4 -6.38 -0.95 11.72
N ILE A 5 -7.28 -0.13 11.17
CA ILE A 5 -7.95 -0.37 9.89
C ILE A 5 -7.74 0.85 9.00
N LEU A 6 -7.11 0.65 7.84
CA LEU A 6 -6.93 1.67 6.81
C LEU A 6 -7.97 1.47 5.71
N ILE A 7 -8.81 2.47 5.48
CA ILE A 7 -9.80 2.47 4.40
C ILE A 7 -9.20 3.09 3.13
N ALA A 8 -9.14 2.30 2.06
CA ALA A 8 -8.57 2.68 0.77
C ALA A 8 -9.56 2.42 -0.37
N SER A 9 -9.51 3.26 -1.41
CA SER A 9 -10.29 3.13 -2.63
C SER A 9 -9.79 2.03 -3.57
N GLY A 10 -8.57 1.54 -3.35
CA GLY A 10 -7.94 0.52 -4.19
C GLY A 10 -6.90 -0.30 -3.42
N LEU A 11 -6.49 -1.41 -4.03
CA LEU A 11 -5.40 -2.26 -3.55
C LEU A 11 -4.33 -2.36 -4.65
N PRO A 12 -3.05 -2.53 -4.29
CA PRO A 12 -1.99 -2.73 -5.26
C PRO A 12 -2.20 -4.10 -5.92
N LYS A 13 -2.73 -4.08 -7.14
CA LYS A 13 -3.01 -5.26 -7.95
C LYS A 13 -2.17 -5.24 -9.22
N THR A 14 -1.63 -6.39 -9.60
CA THR A 14 -0.99 -6.58 -10.92
C THR A 14 -2.02 -6.41 -12.04
N ARG A 15 -1.56 -6.27 -13.28
CA ARG A 15 -2.43 -6.30 -14.48
C ARG A 15 -3.28 -7.57 -14.60
N SER A 16 -2.86 -8.67 -13.97
CA SER A 16 -3.63 -9.92 -13.86
C SER A 16 -4.58 -9.99 -12.65
N GLY A 17 -4.67 -8.93 -11.85
CA GLY A 17 -5.56 -8.82 -10.69
C GLY A 17 -5.00 -9.37 -9.37
N LYS A 18 -3.78 -9.91 -9.36
CA LYS A 18 -3.14 -10.44 -8.14
C LYS A 18 -2.80 -9.29 -7.19
N ILE A 19 -3.23 -9.38 -5.94
CA ILE A 19 -2.85 -8.41 -4.90
C ILE A 19 -1.38 -8.58 -4.52
N MET A 20 -0.60 -7.51 -4.63
CA MET A 20 0.81 -7.44 -4.22
C MET A 20 0.91 -7.15 -2.72
N ARG A 21 0.55 -8.15 -1.90
CA ARG A 21 0.49 -8.03 -0.43
C ARG A 21 1.82 -7.63 0.24
N HIS A 22 2.97 -7.86 -0.39
CA HIS A 22 4.25 -7.44 0.18
C HIS A 22 4.37 -5.91 0.25
N LEU A 23 3.82 -5.18 -0.73
CA LEU A 23 3.75 -3.72 -0.71
C LEU A 23 2.89 -3.26 0.46
N LEU A 24 1.69 -3.85 0.63
CA LEU A 24 0.83 -3.56 1.79
C LEU A 24 1.55 -3.77 3.13
N ARG A 25 2.36 -4.83 3.24
CA ARG A 25 3.14 -5.11 4.46
C ARG A 25 4.22 -4.07 4.72
N LYS A 26 4.95 -3.65 3.69
CA LYS A 26 5.97 -2.60 3.81
C LYS A 26 5.35 -1.26 4.17
N ILE A 27 4.28 -0.87 3.48
CA ILE A 27 3.52 0.35 3.78
C ILE A 27 3.02 0.32 5.23
N ALA A 28 2.39 -0.77 5.68
CA ALA A 28 1.91 -0.88 7.05
C ALA A 28 3.02 -0.67 8.11
N ARG A 29 4.26 -1.03 7.78
CA ARG A 29 5.46 -0.88 8.62
C ARG A 29 6.21 0.44 8.42
N LEU A 30 5.71 1.35 7.57
CA LEU A 30 6.40 2.59 7.19
C LEU A 30 7.77 2.34 6.52
N GLU A 31 7.96 1.19 5.86
CA GLU A 31 9.17 0.81 5.12
C GLU A 31 9.08 1.23 3.63
N THR A 32 8.66 2.48 3.36
CA THR A 32 8.30 2.97 2.01
C THR A 32 9.48 3.19 1.09
N ASP A 33 10.66 3.41 1.64
CA ASP A 33 11.89 3.71 0.90
C ASP A 33 12.41 2.48 0.13
N SER A 34 11.88 1.30 0.45
CA SER A 34 12.37 0.01 -0.04
C SER A 34 11.32 -0.81 -0.78
N LEU A 35 10.26 -0.21 -1.33
CA LEU A 35 9.11 -0.96 -1.88
C LEU A 35 9.45 -1.94 -3.02
N GLY A 36 10.48 -1.63 -3.80
CA GLY A 36 10.89 -2.42 -4.96
C GLY A 36 10.12 -2.02 -6.23
N ASP A 37 10.10 -2.91 -7.22
CA ASP A 37 9.48 -2.61 -8.52
C ASP A 37 7.95 -2.71 -8.48
N VAL A 38 7.30 -1.59 -8.81
CA VAL A 38 5.84 -1.44 -8.89
C VAL A 38 5.32 -1.35 -10.33
N SER A 39 6.19 -1.46 -11.33
CA SER A 39 5.86 -1.33 -12.77
C SER A 39 4.84 -2.38 -13.26
N THR A 40 4.72 -3.49 -12.56
CA THR A 40 3.79 -4.59 -12.86
C THR A 40 2.36 -4.35 -12.36
N LEU A 41 2.15 -3.29 -11.56
CA LEU A 41 0.82 -2.88 -11.12
C LEU A 41 -0.05 -2.43 -12.30
N ALA A 42 -1.35 -2.70 -12.19
CA ALA A 42 -2.33 -2.14 -13.11
C ALA A 42 -2.44 -0.61 -12.95
N ASP A 43 -2.33 -0.16 -11.70
CA ASP A 43 -2.32 1.25 -11.31
C ASP A 43 -1.25 1.45 -10.22
N PRO A 44 -0.07 2.00 -10.57
CA PRO A 44 0.97 2.31 -9.60
C PRO A 44 0.58 3.42 -8.61
N SER A 45 -0.31 4.34 -8.97
CA SER A 45 -0.66 5.51 -8.13
C SER A 45 -1.36 5.13 -6.82
N VAL A 46 -1.97 3.94 -6.77
CA VAL A 46 -2.56 3.39 -5.55
C VAL A 46 -1.53 3.22 -4.44
N VAL A 47 -0.26 3.03 -4.77
CA VAL A 47 0.82 2.89 -3.78
C VAL A 47 1.01 4.19 -3.02
N ASP A 48 1.12 5.30 -3.73
CA ASP A 48 1.31 6.63 -3.12
C ASP A 48 0.13 6.99 -2.21
N LEU A 49 -1.11 6.75 -2.67
CA LEU A 49 -2.31 6.97 -1.88
C LEU A 49 -2.33 6.15 -0.58
N LEU A 50 -1.85 4.91 -0.63
CA LEU A 50 -1.79 4.03 0.54
C LEU A 50 -0.72 4.48 1.53
N ILE A 51 0.39 5.03 1.05
CA ILE A 51 1.45 5.62 1.88
C ILE A 51 0.90 6.84 2.62
N GLU A 52 0.35 7.81 1.88
CA GLU A 52 -0.20 9.05 2.46
C GLU A 52 -1.24 8.75 3.55
N LYS A 53 -2.18 7.84 3.27
CA LYS A 53 -3.19 7.41 4.26
C LYS A 53 -2.58 6.73 5.48
N ARG A 54 -1.50 5.97 5.29
CA ARG A 54 -0.83 5.27 6.39
C ARG A 54 -0.04 6.25 7.25
N GLU A 55 0.62 7.23 6.67
CA GLU A 55 1.33 8.30 7.38
C GLU A 55 0.37 9.15 8.20
N ALA A 56 -0.76 9.57 7.62
CA ALA A 56 -1.80 10.31 8.34
C ALA A 56 -2.35 9.53 9.57
N LEU A 57 -2.40 8.19 9.48
CA LEU A 57 -2.78 7.33 10.61
C LEU A 57 -1.68 7.15 11.65
N ALA A 58 -0.41 7.38 11.30
CA ALA A 58 0.72 7.29 12.24
C ALA A 58 0.82 8.51 13.15
N GLU A 59 0.35 9.66 12.67
CA GLU A 59 0.39 10.94 13.38
C GLU A 59 -0.70 11.09 14.47
N HIS A 60 -1.61 10.10 14.57
CA HIS A 60 -2.73 10.05 15.52
C HIS A 60 -2.64 8.82 16.42
#